data_AF-A0AAW9KW16-F1
#
_entry.id   AF-A0AAW9KW16-F1
#
_cell.length_a   1.000
_cell.length_b   1.000
_cell.length_c   1.000
_cell.angle_alpha   90.00
_cell.angle_beta   90.00
_cell.angle_gamma   90.00
#
_symmetry.space_group_name_H-M   'P 1'
#
loop_
_entity.id
_entity.type
_entity.pdbx_description
1 polymer ?
#
loop_
_entity_poly.entity_id
_entity_poly.type
_entity_poly.pdbx_seq_one_letter_code
_entity_poly.pdbx_strand_id
1 'polypeptide(L)'
;MIEETNVSLRQKLAALKRTFHYRPYLILLLVGLNVIVGVLEAFGLSFVVPIFEIAESGGVTSADTSSGAILGVFDRLYETVGIPFTLETLVIGAALAIISRYTIGFVVDYGQARLQETFHRDLQRQVFERLLSARIGYVDDEGVSRSSTVS
;
A
#
# COMPACT_ATOMS: atom_id res chain seq x y z
N MET A 1 16.54 17.23 -25.54
CA MET A 1 15.12 17.65 -25.45
C MET A 1 14.33 16.37 -25.22
N ILE A 2 13.98 16.06 -23.97
CA ILE A 2 13.19 14.85 -23.63
C ILE A 2 11.73 15.27 -23.70
N GLU A 3 10.98 14.68 -24.61
CA GLU A 3 9.56 14.93 -24.81
C GLU A 3 8.77 14.28 -23.67
N GLU A 4 8.50 15.06 -22.61
CA GLU A 4 7.58 14.71 -21.53
C GLU A 4 6.19 14.46 -22.15
N THR A 5 5.90 13.20 -22.48
CA THR A 5 4.60 12.78 -23.00
C THR A 5 3.59 13.00 -21.87
N ASN A 6 2.87 14.12 -21.92
CA ASN A 6 1.91 14.53 -20.89
C ASN A 6 0.69 13.58 -20.94
N VAL A 7 0.82 12.43 -20.29
CA VAL A 7 -0.27 11.46 -20.19
C VAL A 7 -1.36 12.07 -19.30
N SER A 8 -2.47 12.45 -19.92
CA SER A 8 -3.64 13.03 -19.26
C SER A 8 -4.11 12.16 -18.09
N LEU A 9 -4.44 12.77 -16.95
CA LEU A 9 -4.98 12.07 -15.76
C LEU A 9 -6.15 11.14 -16.11
N ARG A 10 -6.95 11.48 -17.11
CA ARG A 10 -8.07 10.67 -17.61
C ARG A 10 -7.61 9.39 -18.30
N GLN A 11 -6.50 9.42 -19.04
CA GLN A 11 -5.91 8.25 -19.68
C GLN A 11 -5.22 7.34 -18.67
N LYS A 12 -4.53 7.91 -17.66
CA LYS A 12 -4.02 7.12 -16.51
C LYS A 12 -5.15 6.43 -15.75
N LEU A 13 -6.27 7.13 -15.50
CA LEU A 13 -7.47 6.56 -14.86
C LEU A 13 -8.15 5.49 -15.72
N ALA A 14 -8.28 5.71 -17.04
CA ALA A 14 -8.86 4.74 -17.96
C ALA A 14 -8.00 3.46 -18.08
N ALA A 15 -6.67 3.60 -18.08
CA ALA A 15 -5.74 2.48 -18.05
C ALA A 15 -5.81 1.71 -16.72
N LEU A 16 -5.87 2.42 -15.59
CA LEU A 16 -6.03 1.83 -14.25
C LEU A 16 -7.32 1.00 -14.17
N LYS A 17 -8.43 1.54 -14.71
CA LYS A 17 -9.74 0.86 -14.76
C LYS A 17 -9.70 -0.44 -15.57
N ARG A 18 -8.83 -0.53 -16.58
CA ARG A 18 -8.66 -1.74 -17.41
C ARG A 18 -7.79 -2.80 -16.73
N THR A 19 -6.81 -2.40 -15.93
CA THR A 19 -5.98 -3.30 -15.09
C THR A 19 -6.77 -3.90 -13.92
N PHE A 20 -7.77 -3.17 -13.40
CA PHE A 20 -8.65 -3.64 -12.31
C PHE A 20 -9.39 -4.96 -12.60
N HIS A 21 -9.58 -5.33 -13.88
CA HIS A 21 -10.35 -6.51 -14.26
C HIS A 21 -9.59 -7.83 -14.12
N TYR A 22 -8.25 -7.81 -13.99
CA TYR A 22 -7.49 -9.06 -13.97
C TYR A 22 -7.38 -9.70 -12.58
N ARG A 23 -7.25 -8.93 -11.48
CA ARG A 23 -7.40 -9.40 -10.07
C ARG A 23 -7.67 -8.24 -9.08
N PRO A 24 -8.94 -7.85 -8.84
CA PRO A 24 -9.28 -6.68 -8.02
C PRO A 24 -8.87 -6.83 -6.54
N TYR A 25 -8.92 -8.05 -5.99
CA TYR A 25 -8.61 -8.29 -4.57
C TYR A 25 -7.18 -7.89 -4.20
N LEU A 26 -6.20 -8.15 -5.06
CA LEU A 26 -4.80 -7.81 -4.79
C LEU A 26 -4.56 -6.29 -4.76
N ILE A 27 -5.19 -5.57 -5.69
CA ILE A 27 -5.11 -4.10 -5.75
C ILE A 27 -5.80 -3.50 -4.52
N LEU A 28 -6.96 -4.02 -4.15
CA LEU A 28 -7.74 -3.54 -3.02
C LEU A 28 -7.01 -3.81 -1.69
N LEU A 29 -6.40 -4.99 -1.56
CA LEU A 29 -5.51 -5.32 -0.44
C LEU A 29 -4.34 -4.33 -0.39
N LEU A 30 -3.64 -4.10 -1.49
CA LEU A 30 -2.48 -3.20 -1.56
C LEU A 30 -2.84 -1.76 -1.15
N VAL A 31 -3.95 -1.25 -1.69
CA VAL A 31 -4.44 0.10 -1.38
C VAL A 31 -4.82 0.19 0.10
N GLY A 32 -5.57 -0.79 0.62
CA GLY A 32 -5.92 -0.82 2.04
C GLY A 32 -4.69 -0.87 2.95
N LEU A 33 -3.68 -1.63 2.54
CA LEU A 33 -2.44 -1.80 3.28
C LEU A 33 -1.60 -0.50 3.28
N ASN A 34 -1.56 0.22 2.16
CA ASN A 34 -0.96 1.56 2.07
C ASN A 34 -1.71 2.59 2.90
N VAL A 35 -3.04 2.52 2.96
CA VAL A 35 -3.84 3.39 3.83
C VAL A 35 -3.49 3.15 5.31
N ILE A 36 -3.34 1.89 5.73
CA ILE A 36 -2.91 1.55 7.10
C ILE A 36 -1.53 2.15 7.40
N VAL A 37 -0.57 2.00 6.48
CA VAL A 37 0.76 2.63 6.63
C VAL A 37 0.63 4.14 6.78
N GLY A 38 -0.19 4.79 5.96
CA GLY A 38 -0.44 6.25 6.03
C GLY A 38 -1.07 6.70 7.37
N VAL A 39 -2.00 5.92 7.92
CA VAL A 39 -2.58 6.19 9.25
C VAL A 39 -1.51 6.08 10.33
N LEU A 40 -0.65 5.06 10.25
CA LEU A 40 0.48 4.92 11.18
C LEU A 40 1.49 6.07 11.03
N GLU A 41 1.70 6.60 9.83
CA GLU A 41 2.54 7.77 9.63
C GLU A 41 1.96 9.00 10.33
N ALA A 42 0.66 9.25 10.15
CA ALA A 42 -0.03 10.34 10.82
C ALA A 42 0.04 10.21 12.35
N PHE A 43 -0.10 8.99 12.86
CA PHE A 43 0.07 8.71 14.29
C PHE A 43 1.51 8.99 14.76
N GLY A 44 2.53 8.54 14.03
CA GLY A 44 3.93 8.81 14.35
C GLY A 44 4.26 10.30 14.36
N LEU A 45 3.74 11.07 13.39
CA LEU A 45 3.92 12.52 13.33
C LEU A 45 3.18 13.26 14.46
N SER A 46 2.08 12.69 14.97
CA SER A 46 1.30 13.32 16.04
C SER A 46 2.06 13.46 17.37
N PHE A 47 3.16 12.69 17.57
CA PHE A 47 4.04 12.81 18.73
C PHE A 47 4.88 14.09 18.75
N VAL A 48 5.08 14.76 17.62
CA VAL A 48 5.96 15.94 17.53
C VAL A 48 5.47 17.07 18.44
N VAL A 49 4.17 17.36 18.39
CA VAL A 49 3.55 18.44 19.19
C VAL A 49 3.71 18.22 20.69
N PRO A 50 3.26 17.10 21.30
CA PRO A 50 3.38 16.89 22.74
C PRO A 50 4.83 16.83 23.23
N ILE A 51 5.75 16.26 22.43
CA ILE A 51 7.17 16.23 22.79
C ILE A 51 7.74 17.66 22.84
N PHE A 52 7.46 18.47 21.80
CA PHE A 52 7.97 19.82 21.72
C PHE A 52 7.43 20.70 22.86
N GLU A 53 6.13 20.62 23.14
CA GLU A 53 5.47 21.47 24.14
C GLU A 53 5.87 21.10 25.58
N ILE A 54 6.09 19.82 25.88
CA ILE A 54 6.61 19.40 27.19
C ILE A 54 8.10 19.76 27.34
N ALA A 55 8.87 19.67 26.26
CA ALA A 55 10.26 20.09 26.27
C ALA A 55 10.41 21.61 26.48
N GLU A 56 9.54 22.42 25.86
CA GLU A 56 9.53 23.87 26.01
C GLU A 56 9.05 24.30 27.41
N SER A 57 8.00 23.65 27.94
CA SER A 57 7.43 23.97 29.26
C SER A 57 8.22 23.41 30.44
N GLY A 58 9.29 22.65 30.19
CA GLY A 58 10.12 22.06 31.26
C GLY A 58 9.38 21.01 32.09
N GLY A 59 8.39 20.32 31.51
CA GLY A 59 7.60 19.30 32.20
C GLY A 59 6.33 19.81 32.89
N VAL A 60 5.96 21.08 32.71
CA VAL A 60 4.74 21.67 33.29
C VAL A 60 3.64 21.75 32.23
N THR A 61 2.65 20.85 32.31
CA THR A 61 1.53 20.80 31.37
C THR A 61 0.59 21.99 31.59
N SER A 62 0.68 23.02 30.74
CA SER A 62 -0.32 24.10 30.71
C SER A 62 -1.35 23.80 29.63
N ALA A 63 -2.58 23.47 30.03
CA ALA A 63 -3.66 23.03 29.14
C ALA A 63 -4.31 24.15 28.29
N ASP A 64 -3.77 25.37 28.30
CA ASP A 64 -4.46 26.58 27.82
C ASP A 64 -4.16 26.99 26.35
N THR A 65 -3.30 26.26 25.64
CA THR A 65 -2.98 26.58 24.23
C THR A 65 -3.85 25.78 23.26
N SER A 66 -4.08 26.28 22.03
CA SER A 66 -4.78 25.59 20.93
C SER A 66 -4.25 24.18 20.63
N SER A 67 -3.00 23.88 20.99
CA SER A 67 -2.36 22.56 20.96
C SER A 67 -2.92 21.57 22.00
N GLY A 68 -3.58 22.07 23.04
CA GLY A 68 -4.13 21.31 24.15
C GLY A 68 -5.16 20.25 23.74
N ALA A 69 -5.77 20.36 22.56
CA ALA A 69 -6.64 19.31 22.04
C ALA A 69 -5.88 18.02 21.71
N ILE A 70 -4.74 18.10 21.00
CA ILE A 70 -3.91 16.94 20.68
C ILE A 70 -3.20 16.45 21.95
N LEU A 71 -2.66 17.39 22.72
CA LEU A 71 -1.97 17.10 23.98
C LEU A 71 -2.89 16.40 24.98
N GLY A 72 -4.14 16.87 25.11
CA GLY A 72 -5.16 16.27 25.97
C GLY A 72 -5.64 14.89 25.49
N VAL A 73 -5.59 14.60 24.18
CA VAL A 73 -5.82 13.24 23.69
C VAL A 73 -4.70 12.31 24.14
N PHE A 74 -3.46 12.75 24.02
CA PHE A 74 -2.30 11.97 24.46
C PHE A 74 -2.26 11.77 25.97
N ASP A 75 -2.53 12.82 26.75
CA ASP A 75 -2.62 12.75 28.21
C ASP A 75 -3.65 11.70 28.65
N ARG A 76 -4.87 11.74 28.08
CA ARG A 76 -5.91 10.72 28.34
C ARG A 76 -5.51 9.31 27.92
N LEU A 77 -4.81 9.16 26.79
CA LEU A 77 -4.32 7.85 26.34
C LEU A 77 -3.33 7.27 27.34
N TYR A 78 -2.38 8.07 27.80
CA TYR A 78 -1.37 7.66 28.79
C TYR A 78 -2.02 7.38 30.15
N GLU A 79 -2.97 8.21 30.59
CA GLU A 79 -3.78 7.99 31.79
C GLU A 79 -4.56 6.68 31.71
N THR A 80 -5.19 6.38 30.56
CA THR A 80 -5.95 5.13 30.35
C THR A 80 -5.06 3.89 30.47
N VAL A 81 -3.81 3.98 30.06
CA VAL A 81 -2.82 2.90 30.17
C VAL A 81 -2.12 2.91 31.54
N GLY A 82 -2.33 3.94 32.37
CA GLY A 82 -1.72 4.10 33.69
C GLY A 82 -0.23 4.50 33.64
N ILE A 83 0.22 5.10 32.54
CA ILE A 83 1.59 5.54 32.33
C ILE A 83 1.69 7.05 32.64
N PRO A 84 2.68 7.52 33.42
CA PRO A 84 2.83 8.94 33.66
C PRO A 84 3.13 9.69 32.36
N PHE A 85 2.46 10.82 32.16
CA PHE A 85 2.63 11.66 30.97
C PHE A 85 3.83 12.59 31.14
N THR A 86 5.02 12.12 30.74
CA THR A 86 6.29 12.86 30.86
C THR A 86 7.05 12.85 29.53
N LEU A 87 8.06 13.71 29.40
CA LEU A 87 8.89 13.76 28.21
C LEU A 87 9.56 12.40 27.92
N GLU A 88 10.05 11.72 28.95
CA GLU A 88 10.70 10.41 28.82
C GLU A 88 9.75 9.35 28.26
N THR A 89 8.55 9.25 28.82
CA THR A 89 7.57 8.25 28.39
C THR A 89 7.03 8.55 26.99
N LEU A 90 6.88 9.84 26.63
CA LEU A 90 6.54 10.27 25.27
C LEU A 90 7.62 9.94 24.25
N VAL A 91 8.90 10.17 24.57
CA VAL A 91 10.02 9.84 23.66
C VAL A 91 10.09 8.33 23.45
N ILE A 92 9.92 7.53 24.50
CA ILE A 92 9.84 6.06 24.40
C ILE A 92 8.63 5.65 23.54
N GLY A 93 7.46 6.25 23.77
CA GLY A 93 6.26 5.99 22.98
C GLY A 93 6.45 6.32 21.51
N ALA A 94 7.08 7.45 21.20
CA ALA A 94 7.41 7.84 19.83
C ALA A 94 8.41 6.88 19.18
N ALA A 95 9.44 6.44 19.91
CA ALA A 95 10.38 5.44 19.42
C ALA A 95 9.68 4.11 19.09
N LEU A 96 8.78 3.65 19.96
CA LEU A 96 7.96 2.46 19.72
C LEU A 96 7.02 2.65 18.51
N ALA A 97 6.43 3.83 18.35
CA ALA A 97 5.60 4.16 17.19
C ALA A 97 6.41 4.11 15.89
N ILE A 98 7.65 4.61 15.90
CA ILE A 98 8.55 4.57 14.73
C ILE A 98 8.95 3.12 14.41
N ILE A 99 9.33 2.33 15.41
CA ILE A 99 9.69 0.91 15.22
C ILE A 99 8.52 0.12 14.66
N SER A 100 7.32 0.29 15.23
CA SER A 100 6.12 -0.39 14.76
C SER A 100 5.75 0.03 13.33
N ARG A 101 5.88 1.32 12.98
CA ARG A 101 5.72 1.81 11.61
C ARG A 101 6.65 1.11 10.64
N TYR A 102 7.96 1.08 10.91
CA TYR A 102 8.91 0.42 10.02
C TYR A 102 8.69 -1.08 9.91
N THR A 103 8.33 -1.73 11.02
CA THR A 103 8.04 -3.17 11.04
C THR A 103 6.81 -3.48 10.19
N ILE A 104 5.73 -2.71 10.35
CA ILE A 104 4.50 -2.89 9.58
C ILE A 104 4.78 -2.58 8.11
N GLY A 105 5.40 -1.45 7.79
CA GLY A 105 5.80 -1.10 6.42
C GLY A 105 6.61 -2.22 5.76
N PHE A 106 7.58 -2.80 6.47
CA PHE A 106 8.34 -3.94 5.99
C PHE A 106 7.47 -5.17 5.71
N VAL A 107 6.56 -5.54 6.62
CA VAL A 107 5.64 -6.68 6.42
C VAL A 107 4.74 -6.44 5.20
N VAL A 108 4.29 -5.20 5.01
CA VAL A 108 3.48 -4.76 3.88
C VAL A 108 4.24 -4.91 2.56
N ASP A 109 5.44 -4.35 2.50
CA ASP A 109 6.31 -4.38 1.31
C ASP A 109 6.75 -5.80 0.98
N TYR A 110 7.10 -6.58 2.00
CA TYR A 110 7.46 -7.99 1.86
C TYR A 110 6.30 -8.82 1.33
N GLY A 111 5.09 -8.61 1.88
CA GLY A 111 3.87 -9.24 1.39
C GLY A 111 3.62 -8.89 -0.08
N GLN A 112 3.74 -7.61 -0.45
CA GLN A 112 3.62 -7.15 -1.83
C GLN A 112 4.63 -7.83 -2.77
N ALA A 113 5.91 -7.89 -2.38
CA ALA A 113 6.96 -8.52 -3.18
C ALA A 113 6.68 -10.01 -3.41
N ARG A 114 6.29 -10.75 -2.37
CA ARG A 114 6.00 -12.18 -2.46
C ARG A 114 4.76 -12.48 -3.32
N LEU A 115 3.75 -11.62 -3.26
CA LEU A 115 2.56 -11.71 -4.11
C LEU A 115 2.89 -11.47 -5.59
N GLN A 116 3.77 -10.51 -5.90
CA GLN A 116 4.20 -10.24 -7.27
C GLN A 116 4.94 -11.43 -7.89
N GLU A 117 5.81 -12.09 -7.13
CA GLU A 117 6.60 -13.23 -7.61
C GLU A 117 5.74 -14.44 -7.97
N THR A 118 4.69 -14.72 -7.18
CA THR A 118 3.75 -15.80 -7.48
C THR A 118 2.89 -15.47 -8.70
N PHE A 119 2.59 -14.19 -8.93
CA PHE A 119 1.69 -13.72 -9.98
C PHE A 119 2.30 -13.79 -11.39
N HIS A 120 3.60 -13.51 -11.51
CA HIS A 120 4.31 -13.58 -12.80
C HIS A 120 4.27 -14.99 -13.41
N ARG A 121 4.28 -16.01 -12.55
CA ARG A 121 4.31 -17.42 -12.96
C ARG A 121 2.96 -17.92 -13.48
N ASP A 122 1.85 -17.45 -12.91
CA ASP A 122 0.50 -17.79 -13.37
C ASP A 122 0.11 -17.08 -14.68
N LEU A 123 0.53 -15.82 -14.84
CA LEU A 123 0.26 -15.03 -16.05
C LEU A 123 0.98 -15.60 -17.27
N GLN A 124 2.26 -16.00 -17.14
CA GLN A 124 2.99 -16.63 -18.23
C GLN A 124 2.33 -17.93 -18.68
N ARG A 125 1.82 -18.73 -17.73
CA ARG A 125 1.17 -20.01 -18.05
C ARG A 125 -0.12 -19.82 -18.84
N GLN A 126 -0.95 -18.85 -18.44
CA GLN A 126 -2.22 -18.55 -19.12
C GLN A 126 -2.03 -17.89 -20.49
N VAL A 127 -1.03 -17.00 -20.62
CA VAL A 127 -0.69 -16.42 -21.93
C VAL A 127 -0.13 -17.48 -22.87
N PHE A 128 0.73 -18.37 -22.36
CA PHE A 128 1.28 -19.47 -23.13
C PHE A 128 0.19 -20.44 -23.60
N GLU A 129 -0.72 -20.87 -22.73
CA GLU A 129 -1.85 -21.74 -23.10
C GLU A 129 -2.79 -21.09 -24.11
N ARG A 130 -3.10 -19.80 -23.97
CA ARG A 130 -3.94 -19.07 -24.92
C ARG A 130 -3.28 -18.88 -26.27
N LEU A 131 -1.96 -18.65 -26.31
CA LEU A 131 -1.20 -18.58 -27.56
C LEU A 131 -1.11 -19.96 -28.23
N LEU A 132 -0.93 -21.02 -27.45
CA LEU A 132 -0.90 -22.39 -27.95
C LEU A 132 -2.27 -22.82 -28.49
N SER A 133 -3.36 -22.53 -27.77
CA SER A 133 -4.73 -22.83 -28.22
C SER A 133 -5.13 -22.03 -29.46
N ALA A 134 -4.72 -20.75 -29.55
CA ALA A 134 -4.97 -19.92 -30.73
C ALA A 134 -4.19 -20.41 -31.96
N ARG A 135 -2.97 -20.95 -31.78
CA ARG A 135 -2.21 -21.55 -32.87
C ARG A 135 -2.79 -22.89 -33.33
N ILE A 136 -3.34 -23.69 -32.42
CA ILE A 136 -3.98 -24.97 -32.78
C ILE A 136 -5.27 -24.75 -33.57
N GLY A 137 -6.06 -23.71 -33.25
CA GLY A 137 -7.27 -23.37 -34.00
C GLY A 137 -7.04 -22.85 -35.42
N TYR A 138 -5.88 -22.25 -35.72
CA TYR A 138 -5.55 -21.77 -37.08
C TYR A 138 -5.02 -22.90 -37.99
N VAL A 139 -4.47 -23.96 -37.41
CA VAL A 139 -3.91 -25.09 -38.17
C VAL A 139 -5.00 -26.09 -38.58
N ASP A 140 -6.19 -26.03 -37.98
CA ASP A 140 -7.31 -26.93 -38.31
C ASP A 140 -8.12 -26.46 -39.54
N ASP A 141 -7.96 -25.20 -39.96
CA ASP A 141 -8.67 -24.64 -41.14
C ASP A 141 -7.94 -24.90 -42.48
N GLU A 142 -6.69 -25.41 -42.45
CA GLU A 142 -5.89 -25.65 -43.67
C GLU A 142 -5.72 -27.14 -44.03
N GLY A 143 -6.29 -28.06 -43.24
CA GLY A 143 -5.89 -29.49 -43.27
C GLY A 143 -6.82 -30.50 -43.94
N VAL A 144 -8.11 -30.20 -44.22
CA VAL A 144 -9.08 -31.26 -44.60
C VAL A 144 -9.85 -30.96 -45.89
N SER A 145 -9.14 -30.65 -46.97
CA SER A 145 -9.73 -30.80 -48.32
C SER A 145 -8.67 -31.10 -49.36
N ARG A 146 -8.19 -32.35 -49.38
CA ARG A 146 -7.51 -32.96 -50.54
C ARG A 146 -7.38 -34.47 -50.35
N SER A 147 -8.47 -35.20 -50.61
CA SER A 147 -8.43 -36.53 -51.24
C SER A 147 -9.85 -37.03 -51.53
N SER A 148 -10.38 -36.64 -52.67
CA SER A 148 -11.28 -37.52 -53.42
C SER A 148 -10.88 -37.45 -54.89
N THR A 149 -9.93 -38.33 -55.20
CA THR A 149 -9.46 -38.73 -56.51
C THR A 149 -10.61 -39.09 -57.44
N VAL A 150 -10.51 -38.55 -58.64
CA VAL A 150 -10.83 -39.14 -59.94
C VAL A 150 -11.10 -40.65 -59.89
N SER A 151 -12.33 -41.02 -60.26
CA SER A 151 -12.67 -42.11 -61.19
C SER A 151 -14.16 -42.06 -61.50
#